data_AF-A0A9E2ZVT9-F1
#
_entry.id   AF-A0A9E2ZVT9-F1
#
_cell.length_a   1.000
_cell.length_b   1.000
_cell.length_c   1.000
_cell.angle_alpha   90.00
_cell.angle_beta   90.00
_cell.angle_gamma   90.00
#
_symmetry.space_group_name_H-M   'P 1'
#
loop_
_entity.id
_entity.type
_entity.pdbx_description
1 polymer ?
#
loop_
_entity_poly.entity_id
_entity_poly.type
_entity_poly.pdbx_seq_one_letter_code
_entity_poly.pdbx_strand_id
1 'polypeptide(L)'
;MTTMPRVWLVAGLIGCAIFAGGVSLFSADSLHRLWGTAAACAYVLAALAVMAWRSRATTGIDVALGVMICGAILVPLLWMIWTGHGEPEVGVVANSARTLIKHGTPYRSAKVLATTTNPNAYNPYLPLMAAFGVPQAVAGRGPLTDPRVWFGIVFLAVFAVALRTAGARDSFRWALLLTTSPVIAFELCVGGTDVPMVAFMCLGFALLWRPAPGSPAAAAPRGTAAPPGSWATQRAAVLRQALATSPAAAGLALGAASSMKATAWPALIVAFALLYVREGRQAAWRFALVALSVVAVIVGPFAVLRPGALVKNTISFPLGLASVKSQAASPLLGHVLAQTGVVGHTVVVIMLIGSGLAVGLSLVVRPPRDVPAATVRLVVGLCAMFVLAPSTRFGYFIYPAAMMAWLLVSVVGRKAAARGEPAAGPPPGIVAAAGS
;
A
#
# COMPACT_ATOMS: atom_id res chain seq x y z
N MET A 1 -18.77 -8.17 1.35
CA MET A 1 -18.14 -9.51 1.18
C MET A 1 -19.17 -10.63 1.01
N THR A 2 -20.35 -10.50 1.64
CA THR A 2 -21.50 -11.42 1.53
C THR A 2 -22.12 -11.53 0.13
N THR A 3 -21.80 -10.60 -0.77
CA THR A 3 -22.27 -10.59 -2.16
C THR A 3 -21.37 -11.37 -3.13
N MET A 4 -20.17 -11.78 -2.70
CA MET A 4 -19.28 -12.58 -3.54
C MET A 4 -19.74 -14.05 -3.52
N PRO A 5 -19.95 -14.70 -4.68
CA PRO A 5 -20.32 -16.10 -4.69
C PRO A 5 -19.26 -16.93 -3.97
N ARG A 6 -19.69 -17.81 -3.07
CA ARG A 6 -18.80 -18.61 -2.22
C ARG A 6 -17.77 -19.42 -3.03
N VAL A 7 -18.16 -19.88 -4.22
CA VAL A 7 -17.28 -20.61 -5.15
C VAL A 7 -16.04 -19.76 -5.49
N TRP A 8 -16.21 -18.46 -5.77
CA TRP A 8 -15.08 -17.58 -6.06
C TRP A 8 -14.22 -17.30 -4.84
N LEU A 9 -14.81 -17.19 -3.65
CA LEU A 9 -14.05 -17.03 -2.41
C LEU A 9 -13.20 -18.28 -2.13
N VAL A 10 -13.78 -19.47 -2.24
CA VAL A 10 -13.09 -20.75 -2.07
C VAL A 10 -11.99 -20.92 -3.12
N ALA A 11 -12.29 -20.64 -4.41
CA ALA A 11 -11.29 -20.69 -5.48
C ALA A 11 -10.13 -19.73 -5.22
N GLY A 12 -10.42 -18.51 -4.73
CA GLY A 12 -9.40 -17.55 -4.33
C GLY A 12 -8.52 -18.07 -3.18
N LEU A 13 -9.12 -18.67 -2.15
CA LEU A 13 -8.39 -19.27 -1.03
C LEU A 13 -7.52 -20.46 -1.48
N ILE A 14 -8.02 -21.31 -2.37
CA ILE A 14 -7.23 -22.39 -2.97
C ILE A 14 -6.06 -21.83 -3.76
N GLY A 15 -6.27 -20.78 -4.57
CA GLY A 15 -5.20 -20.09 -5.27
C GLY A 15 -4.14 -19.52 -4.30
N CYS A 16 -4.57 -18.96 -3.17
CA CYS A 16 -3.66 -18.49 -2.12
C CYS A 16 -2.88 -19.64 -1.48
N ALA A 17 -3.52 -20.79 -1.24
CA ALA A 17 -2.88 -22.00 -0.72
C ALA A 17 -1.82 -22.55 -1.68
N ILE A 18 -2.13 -22.62 -2.97
CA ILE A 18 -1.20 -23.07 -4.02
C ILE A 18 0.00 -22.14 -4.08
N PHE A 19 -0.23 -20.81 -4.07
CA PHE A 19 0.85 -19.84 -4.05
C PHE A 19 1.74 -19.99 -2.81
N ALA A 20 1.16 -20.04 -1.62
CA ALA A 20 1.91 -20.18 -0.37
C ALA A 20 2.67 -21.52 -0.29
N GLY A 21 2.07 -22.60 -0.78
CA GLY A 21 2.73 -23.90 -0.94
C GLY A 21 3.90 -23.83 -1.92
N GLY A 22 3.73 -23.14 -3.04
CA GLY A 22 4.82 -22.87 -3.99
C GLY A 22 5.98 -22.11 -3.33
N VAL A 23 5.70 -21.05 -2.56
CA VAL A 23 6.72 -20.32 -1.79
C VAL A 23 7.42 -21.25 -0.79
N SER A 24 6.66 -22.13 -0.11
CA SER A 24 7.21 -23.13 0.81
C SER A 24 8.16 -24.12 0.16
N LEU A 25 7.87 -24.55 -1.08
CA LEU A 25 8.61 -25.61 -1.76
C LEU A 25 9.81 -25.08 -2.56
N PHE A 26 9.67 -23.90 -3.17
CA PHE A 26 10.65 -23.39 -4.14
C PHE A 26 11.50 -22.23 -3.62
N SER A 27 11.16 -21.61 -2.48
CA SER A 27 11.98 -20.50 -1.97
C SER A 27 13.29 -20.99 -1.34
N ALA A 28 14.40 -20.39 -1.78
CA ALA A 28 15.71 -20.60 -1.17
C ALA A 28 15.82 -20.00 0.24
N ASP A 29 15.01 -18.98 0.54
CA ASP A 29 15.01 -18.29 1.83
C ASP A 29 14.18 -19.06 2.88
N SER A 30 14.75 -19.31 4.06
CA SER A 30 14.10 -20.05 5.13
C SER A 30 12.91 -19.31 5.76
N LEU A 31 12.94 -17.98 5.81
CA LEU A 31 11.84 -17.16 6.32
C LEU A 31 10.65 -17.20 5.36
N HIS A 32 10.92 -17.17 4.06
CA HIS A 32 9.88 -17.35 3.05
C HIS A 32 9.23 -18.74 3.16
N ARG A 33 10.03 -19.79 3.34
CA ARG A 33 9.47 -21.15 3.51
C ARG A 33 8.63 -21.28 4.77
N LEU A 34 9.10 -20.72 5.89
CA LEU A 34 8.36 -20.68 7.16
C LEU A 34 7.00 -19.99 7.00
N TRP A 35 6.97 -18.84 6.32
CA TRP A 35 5.70 -18.17 6.04
C TRP A 35 4.81 -19.03 5.13
N GLY A 36 5.40 -19.61 4.07
CA GLY A 36 4.69 -20.43 3.09
C GLY A 36 3.98 -21.64 3.71
N THR A 37 4.65 -22.38 4.61
CA THR A 37 4.06 -23.54 5.30
C THR A 37 2.87 -23.13 6.16
N ALA A 38 3.04 -22.11 7.01
CA ALA A 38 2.00 -21.63 7.91
C ALA A 38 0.78 -21.10 7.12
N ALA A 39 1.04 -20.27 6.11
CA ALA A 39 -0.01 -19.65 5.29
C ALA A 39 -0.75 -20.67 4.42
N ALA A 40 -0.06 -21.65 3.82
CA ALA A 40 -0.70 -22.69 3.00
C ALA A 40 -1.73 -23.50 3.82
N CYS A 41 -1.34 -23.95 5.01
CA CYS A 41 -2.24 -24.62 5.95
C CYS A 41 -3.44 -23.74 6.30
N ALA A 42 -3.20 -22.46 6.59
CA ALA A 42 -4.25 -21.50 6.93
C ALA A 42 -5.27 -21.31 5.80
N TYR A 43 -4.81 -21.16 4.54
CA TYR A 43 -5.71 -20.98 3.40
C TYR A 43 -6.53 -22.23 3.09
N VAL A 44 -5.96 -23.43 3.24
CA VAL A 44 -6.70 -24.70 3.11
C VAL A 44 -7.79 -24.79 4.18
N LEU A 45 -7.44 -24.55 5.45
CA LEU A 45 -8.40 -24.57 6.57
C LEU A 45 -9.49 -23.49 6.40
N ALA A 46 -9.13 -22.31 5.92
CA ALA A 46 -10.08 -21.25 5.60
C ALA A 46 -11.06 -21.66 4.49
N ALA A 47 -10.56 -22.31 3.43
CA ALA A 47 -11.40 -22.84 2.35
C ALA A 47 -12.38 -23.91 2.87
N LEU A 48 -11.89 -24.83 3.70
CA LEU A 48 -12.72 -25.85 4.37
C LEU A 48 -13.79 -25.20 5.27
N ALA A 49 -13.44 -24.16 6.03
CA ALA A 49 -14.39 -23.44 6.88
C ALA A 49 -15.53 -22.79 6.07
N VAL A 50 -15.21 -22.15 4.94
CA VAL A 50 -16.23 -21.59 4.03
C VAL A 50 -17.12 -22.68 3.44
N MET A 51 -16.56 -23.87 3.15
CA MET A 51 -17.31 -25.00 2.59
C MET A 51 -18.17 -25.76 3.60
N ALA A 52 -17.74 -25.87 4.86
CA ALA A 52 -18.41 -26.65 5.91
C ALA A 52 -19.61 -25.90 6.50
N TRP A 53 -19.49 -24.60 6.76
CA TRP A 53 -20.58 -23.80 7.37
C TRP A 53 -21.52 -23.20 6.32
N ARG A 54 -22.16 -24.07 5.52
CA ARG A 54 -23.09 -23.65 4.45
C ARG A 54 -24.35 -22.96 4.98
N SER A 55 -24.84 -23.37 6.14
CA SER A 55 -26.17 -23.01 6.68
C SER A 55 -26.23 -21.66 7.41
N ARG A 56 -25.10 -21.11 7.87
CA ARG A 56 -25.03 -19.79 8.53
C ARG A 56 -24.24 -18.83 7.66
N ALA A 57 -24.93 -17.85 7.06
CA ALA A 57 -24.42 -17.07 5.93
C ALA A 57 -23.03 -16.42 6.17
N THR A 58 -22.76 -15.91 7.37
CA THR A 58 -21.53 -15.16 7.69
C THR A 58 -20.52 -15.92 8.55
N THR A 59 -20.94 -16.90 9.36
CA THR A 59 -20.07 -17.60 10.32
C THR A 59 -18.86 -18.26 9.65
N GLY A 60 -19.06 -18.95 8.53
CA GLY A 60 -17.96 -19.58 7.79
C GLY A 60 -16.93 -18.58 7.26
N ILE A 61 -17.36 -17.36 6.90
CA ILE A 61 -16.48 -16.30 6.42
C ILE A 61 -15.69 -15.69 7.59
N ASP A 62 -16.35 -15.45 8.72
CA ASP A 62 -15.70 -14.87 9.91
C ASP A 62 -14.66 -15.85 10.50
N VAL A 63 -14.98 -17.15 10.53
CA VAL A 63 -14.03 -18.21 10.92
C VAL A 63 -12.85 -18.28 9.94
N ALA A 64 -13.12 -18.27 8.63
CA ALA A 64 -12.07 -18.28 7.62
C ALA A 64 -11.12 -17.08 7.76
N LEU A 65 -11.66 -15.87 7.98
CA LEU A 65 -10.85 -14.67 8.24
C LEU A 65 -9.99 -14.84 9.50
N GLY A 66 -10.56 -15.35 10.59
CA GLY A 66 -9.80 -15.62 11.82
C GLY A 66 -8.65 -16.60 11.59
N VAL A 67 -8.90 -17.70 10.88
CA VAL A 67 -7.87 -18.69 10.52
C VAL A 67 -6.76 -18.05 9.67
N MET A 68 -7.12 -17.23 8.68
CA MET A 68 -6.16 -16.53 7.83
C MET A 68 -5.33 -15.50 8.62
N ILE A 69 -5.94 -14.71 9.50
CA ILE A 69 -5.22 -13.78 10.38
C ILE A 69 -4.18 -14.53 11.20
N CYS A 70 -4.59 -15.64 11.84
CA CYS A 70 -3.71 -16.43 12.68
C CYS A 70 -2.56 -17.03 11.86
N GLY A 71 -2.86 -17.78 10.80
CA GLY A 71 -1.84 -18.59 10.11
C GLY A 71 -1.06 -17.85 9.02
N ALA A 72 -1.59 -16.80 8.40
CA ALA A 72 -0.87 -16.02 7.37
C ALA A 72 -0.17 -14.78 7.94
N ILE A 73 -0.55 -14.28 9.12
CA ILE A 73 0.03 -13.08 9.73
C ILE A 73 0.55 -13.36 11.13
N LEU A 74 -0.32 -13.60 12.12
CA LEU A 74 0.08 -13.55 13.53
C LEU A 74 1.13 -14.61 13.90
N VAL A 75 0.89 -15.87 13.57
CA VAL A 75 1.80 -16.98 13.87
C VAL A 75 3.17 -16.78 13.21
N PRO A 76 3.28 -16.61 11.87
CA PRO A 76 4.59 -16.44 11.24
C PRO A 76 5.28 -15.14 11.68
N LEU A 77 4.55 -14.01 11.80
CA LEU A 77 5.13 -12.74 12.23
C LEU A 77 5.66 -12.80 13.65
N LEU A 78 4.86 -13.28 14.62
CA LEU A 78 5.27 -13.35 16.02
C LEU A 78 6.44 -14.34 16.21
N TRP A 79 6.45 -15.45 15.47
CA TRP A 79 7.58 -16.37 15.48
C TRP A 79 8.86 -15.71 14.98
N MET A 80 8.81 -15.00 13.85
CA MET A 80 9.96 -14.28 13.30
C MET A 80 10.45 -13.17 14.25
N ILE A 81 9.53 -12.41 14.84
CA ILE A 81 9.85 -11.40 15.85
C ILE A 81 10.55 -12.04 17.06
N TRP A 82 9.98 -13.11 17.60
CA TRP A 82 10.47 -13.79 18.81
C TRP A 82 11.85 -14.41 18.59
N THR A 83 12.06 -15.07 17.44
CA THR A 83 13.36 -15.64 17.07
C THR A 83 14.37 -14.61 16.56
N GLY A 84 13.95 -13.35 16.42
CA GLY A 84 14.84 -12.26 16.03
C GLY A 84 15.06 -12.11 14.52
N HIS A 85 14.30 -12.81 13.68
CA HIS A 85 14.44 -12.85 12.22
C HIS A 85 13.52 -11.87 11.47
N GLY A 86 13.95 -11.50 10.27
CA GLY A 86 13.24 -10.66 9.31
C GLY A 86 14.19 -10.27 8.18
N GLU A 87 13.63 -9.78 7.08
CA GLU A 87 14.42 -9.23 5.98
C GLU A 87 15.28 -8.07 6.48
N PRO A 88 16.42 -7.82 5.82
CA PRO A 88 17.32 -6.73 6.20
C PRO A 88 16.62 -5.37 6.26
N GLU A 89 15.58 -5.17 5.46
CA GLU A 89 14.75 -3.97 5.42
C GLU A 89 14.17 -3.59 6.80
N VAL A 90 13.73 -4.57 7.60
CA VAL A 90 13.20 -4.33 8.96
C VAL A 90 14.28 -3.72 9.85
N GLY A 91 15.49 -4.27 9.75
CA GLY A 91 16.67 -3.77 10.45
C GLY A 91 17.08 -2.38 9.99
N VAL A 92 17.02 -2.10 8.69
CA VAL A 92 17.30 -0.76 8.12
C VAL A 92 16.34 0.29 8.70
N VAL A 93 15.04 -0.01 8.75
CA VAL A 93 14.03 0.91 9.30
C VAL A 93 14.24 1.14 10.80
N ALA A 94 14.43 0.08 11.59
CA ALA A 94 14.74 0.20 13.01
C ALA A 94 16.02 1.01 13.28
N ASN A 95 17.07 0.77 12.50
CA ASN A 95 18.33 1.50 12.62
C ASN A 95 18.20 2.97 12.20
N SER A 96 17.41 3.27 11.17
CA SER A 96 17.15 4.64 10.73
C SER A 96 16.49 5.49 11.80
N ALA A 97 15.55 4.91 12.56
CA ALA A 97 14.92 5.56 13.70
C ALA A 97 15.92 5.82 14.84
N ARG A 98 16.77 4.83 15.15
CA ARG A 98 17.82 4.98 16.17
C ARG A 98 18.83 6.06 15.80
N THR A 99 19.27 6.13 14.53
CA THR A 99 20.18 7.18 14.09
C THR A 99 19.49 8.54 14.05
N LEU A 100 18.20 8.59 13.71
CA LEU A 100 17.42 9.83 13.74
C LEU A 100 17.39 10.41 15.16
N ILE A 101 17.10 9.58 16.16
CA ILE A 101 17.05 10.01 17.56
C ILE A 101 18.44 10.40 18.08
N LYS A 102 19.48 9.61 17.78
CA LYS A 102 20.83 9.84 18.33
C LYS A 102 21.65 10.92 17.62
N HIS A 103 21.44 11.09 16.32
CA HIS A 103 22.31 11.92 15.47
C HIS A 103 21.54 12.98 14.67
N GLY A 104 20.22 13.09 14.85
CA GLY A 104 19.38 14.03 14.11
C GLY A 104 19.24 13.70 12.63
N THR A 105 19.53 12.46 12.20
CA THR A 105 19.40 12.03 10.79
C THR A 105 19.10 10.53 10.66
N PRO A 106 18.19 10.11 9.76
CA PRO A 106 17.91 8.69 9.52
C PRO A 106 18.99 8.01 8.66
N TYR A 107 20.05 8.73 8.29
CA TYR A 107 21.08 8.27 7.35
C TYR A 107 22.46 8.11 8.00
N ARG A 108 23.17 7.06 7.59
CA ARG A 108 24.60 6.93 7.88
C ARG A 108 25.41 7.93 7.04
N SER A 109 26.51 8.42 7.60
CA SER A 109 27.37 9.40 6.92
C SER A 109 28.10 8.79 5.72
N ALA A 110 28.41 9.62 4.73
CA ALA A 110 29.08 9.16 3.51
C ALA A 110 30.46 8.53 3.78
N LYS A 111 31.16 8.96 4.84
CA LYS A 111 32.44 8.42 5.31
C LYS A 111 32.30 6.97 5.80
N VAL A 112 31.31 6.71 6.66
CA VAL A 112 31.02 5.34 7.15
C VAL A 112 30.62 4.41 6.00
N LEU A 113 29.86 4.94 5.03
CA LEU A 113 29.43 4.17 3.87
C LEU A 113 30.55 3.93 2.84
N ALA A 114 31.62 4.72 2.85
CA ALA A 114 32.76 4.51 1.95
C ALA A 114 33.62 3.31 2.38
N THR A 115 33.60 2.95 3.67
CA THR A 115 34.43 1.89 4.24
C THR A 115 33.67 0.59 4.50
N THR A 116 32.35 0.57 4.27
CA THR A 116 31.52 -0.63 4.51
C THR A 116 31.38 -1.46 3.24
N THR A 117 31.39 -2.78 3.40
CA THR A 117 31.00 -3.76 2.37
C THR A 117 29.58 -4.28 2.58
N ASN A 118 28.93 -3.91 3.69
CA ASN A 118 27.59 -4.37 4.03
C ASN A 118 26.51 -3.51 3.31
N PRO A 119 25.72 -4.07 2.38
CA PRO A 119 24.66 -3.33 1.68
C PRO A 119 23.56 -2.83 2.64
N ASN A 120 23.32 -3.54 3.74
CA ASN A 120 22.27 -3.22 4.70
C ASN A 120 22.66 -2.06 5.64
N ALA A 121 23.87 -1.49 5.47
CA ALA A 121 24.25 -0.23 6.11
C ALA A 121 23.62 1.00 5.44
N TYR A 122 23.18 0.86 4.19
CA TYR A 122 22.51 1.91 3.43
C TYR A 122 21.02 1.95 3.76
N ASN A 123 20.46 3.16 3.82
CA ASN A 123 19.03 3.37 4.01
C ASN A 123 18.38 3.91 2.71
N PRO A 124 17.81 3.06 1.85
CA PRO A 124 17.21 3.49 0.60
C PRO A 124 15.86 4.21 0.76
N TYR A 125 15.35 4.33 1.99
CA TYR A 125 14.05 4.92 2.28
C TYR A 125 14.15 6.42 2.56
N LEU A 126 13.03 7.11 2.32
CA LEU A 126 12.88 8.51 2.67
C LEU A 126 12.49 8.65 4.15
N PRO A 127 12.72 9.83 4.78
CA PRO A 127 12.70 9.99 6.23
C PRO A 127 11.42 9.58 6.93
N LEU A 128 10.24 9.66 6.29
CA LEU A 128 8.99 9.24 6.93
C LEU A 128 9.01 7.75 7.30
N MET A 129 9.76 6.92 6.56
CA MET A 129 9.88 5.50 6.85
C MET A 129 10.49 5.25 8.24
N ALA A 130 11.35 6.14 8.73
CA ALA A 130 11.97 6.01 10.04
C ALA A 130 10.93 6.06 11.18
N ALA A 131 9.76 6.66 10.98
CA ALA A 131 8.70 6.73 11.99
C ALA A 131 8.26 5.34 12.48
N PHE A 132 8.24 4.34 11.58
CA PHE A 132 7.86 2.97 11.93
C PHE A 132 8.91 2.24 12.79
N GLY A 133 10.15 2.72 12.81
CA GLY A 133 11.21 2.20 13.67
C GLY A 133 11.29 2.87 15.05
N VAL A 134 10.59 3.99 15.27
CA VAL A 134 10.64 4.77 16.51
C VAL A 134 10.25 3.94 17.74
N PRO A 135 9.17 3.12 17.71
CA PRO A 135 8.81 2.27 18.84
C PRO A 135 9.98 1.38 19.29
N GLN A 136 10.71 0.75 18.36
CA GLN A 136 11.87 -0.07 18.68
C GLN A 136 13.08 0.74 19.15
N ALA A 137 13.23 1.96 18.64
CA ALA A 137 14.34 2.82 18.99
C ALA A 137 14.22 3.39 20.42
N VAL A 138 12.99 3.62 20.90
CA VAL A 138 12.71 4.18 22.23
C VAL A 138 12.54 3.09 23.30
N ALA A 139 11.75 2.05 23.02
CA ALA A 139 11.37 1.03 24.01
C ALA A 139 12.15 -0.29 23.88
N GLY A 140 13.15 -0.35 22.99
CA GLY A 140 13.94 -1.56 22.75
C GLY A 140 13.20 -2.59 21.88
N ARG A 141 13.80 -3.77 21.72
CA ARG A 141 13.26 -4.85 20.88
C ARG A 141 12.15 -5.59 21.63
N GLY A 142 10.98 -5.70 21.00
CA GLY A 142 9.82 -6.41 21.53
C GLY A 142 8.73 -6.56 20.46
N PRO A 143 7.67 -7.34 20.74
CA PRO A 143 6.64 -7.63 19.76
C PRO A 143 5.83 -6.41 19.33
N LEU A 144 5.51 -5.50 20.25
CA LEU A 144 4.79 -4.26 19.92
C LEU A 144 5.70 -3.16 19.38
N THR A 145 7.01 -3.34 19.43
CA THR A 145 7.98 -2.34 18.97
C THR A 145 8.58 -2.68 17.60
N ASP A 146 8.35 -3.88 17.07
CA ASP A 146 8.82 -4.29 15.74
C ASP A 146 8.15 -3.42 14.63
N PRO A 147 8.93 -2.90 13.66
CA PRO A 147 8.38 -2.08 12.58
C PRO A 147 7.23 -2.74 11.81
N ARG A 148 7.26 -4.06 11.63
CA ARG A 148 6.25 -4.81 10.88
C ARG A 148 4.86 -4.73 11.50
N VAL A 149 4.77 -4.70 12.83
CA VAL A 149 3.48 -4.53 13.51
C VAL A 149 2.85 -3.18 13.16
N TRP A 150 3.67 -2.12 13.14
CA TRP A 150 3.21 -0.79 12.77
C TRP A 150 2.92 -0.63 11.28
N PHE A 151 3.68 -1.30 10.40
CA PHE A 151 3.34 -1.41 8.98
C PHE A 151 1.94 -2.01 8.78
N GLY A 152 1.65 -3.12 9.47
CA GLY A 152 0.36 -3.80 9.38
C GLY A 152 -0.80 -2.98 9.94
N ILE A 153 -0.62 -2.35 11.10
CA ILE A 153 -1.65 -1.49 11.72
C ILE A 153 -1.97 -0.30 10.82
N VAL A 154 -0.95 0.42 10.35
CA VAL A 154 -1.14 1.59 9.48
C VAL A 154 -1.76 1.18 8.16
N PHE A 155 -1.31 0.08 7.55
CA PHE A 155 -1.92 -0.44 6.34
C PHE A 155 -3.40 -0.75 6.52
N LEU A 156 -3.75 -1.57 7.52
CA LEU A 156 -5.13 -1.97 7.73
C LEU A 156 -6.04 -0.75 7.95
N ALA A 157 -5.59 0.21 8.76
CA ALA A 157 -6.33 1.44 9.03
C ALA A 157 -6.49 2.31 7.77
N VAL A 158 -5.39 2.67 7.12
CA VAL A 158 -5.37 3.57 5.94
C VAL A 158 -6.08 2.92 4.75
N PHE A 159 -5.87 1.63 4.53
CA PHE A 159 -6.49 0.89 3.43
C PHE A 159 -7.99 0.67 3.64
N ALA A 160 -8.44 0.41 4.88
CA ALA A 160 -9.87 0.38 5.20
C ALA A 160 -10.53 1.74 4.94
N VAL A 161 -9.85 2.85 5.28
CA VAL A 161 -10.32 4.20 4.95
C VAL A 161 -10.33 4.42 3.44
N ALA A 162 -9.32 3.97 2.70
CA ALA A 162 -9.27 4.05 1.23
C ALA A 162 -10.43 3.29 0.57
N LEU A 163 -10.74 2.08 1.05
CA LEU A 163 -11.90 1.31 0.58
C LEU A 163 -13.22 2.01 0.91
N ARG A 164 -13.37 2.52 2.14
CA ARG A 164 -14.58 3.22 2.58
C ARG A 164 -14.84 4.48 1.76
N THR A 165 -13.80 5.31 1.59
CA THR A 165 -13.87 6.56 0.80
C THR A 165 -14.13 6.29 -0.68
N ALA A 166 -13.64 5.17 -1.21
CA ALA A 166 -13.93 4.75 -2.57
C ALA A 166 -15.32 4.11 -2.76
N GLY A 167 -16.10 3.92 -1.69
CA GLY A 167 -17.47 3.41 -1.73
C GLY A 167 -17.62 1.90 -1.61
N ALA A 168 -16.58 1.20 -1.14
CA ALA A 168 -16.67 -0.23 -0.84
C ALA A 168 -17.57 -0.49 0.37
N ARG A 169 -18.52 -1.41 0.24
CA ARG A 169 -19.32 -1.96 1.35
C ARG A 169 -18.47 -2.93 2.18
N ASP A 170 -18.72 -3.04 3.49
CA ASP A 170 -17.91 -3.87 4.40
C ASP A 170 -16.41 -3.60 4.32
N SER A 171 -16.00 -2.33 4.24
CA SER A 171 -14.63 -1.92 3.94
C SER A 171 -13.60 -2.57 4.87
N PHE A 172 -13.95 -2.79 6.14
CA PHE A 172 -13.09 -3.45 7.11
C PHE A 172 -12.86 -4.95 6.81
N ARG A 173 -13.91 -5.71 6.48
CA ARG A 173 -13.78 -7.13 6.10
C ARG A 173 -12.97 -7.30 4.82
N TRP A 174 -13.17 -6.41 3.83
CA TRP A 174 -12.35 -6.40 2.62
C TRP A 174 -10.90 -6.02 2.90
N ALA A 175 -10.67 -5.02 3.75
CA ALA A 175 -9.31 -4.67 4.17
C ALA A 175 -8.64 -5.85 4.85
N LEU A 176 -9.35 -6.55 5.75
CA LEU A 176 -8.84 -7.72 6.44
C LEU A 176 -8.51 -8.85 5.47
N LEU A 177 -9.45 -9.20 4.58
CA LEU A 177 -9.25 -10.23 3.56
C LEU A 177 -8.01 -9.96 2.69
N LEU A 178 -7.86 -8.72 2.22
CA LEU A 178 -6.73 -8.31 1.39
C LEU A 178 -5.43 -8.23 2.18
N THR A 179 -5.47 -7.81 3.44
CA THR A 179 -4.30 -7.85 4.35
C THR A 179 -3.83 -9.29 4.55
N THR A 180 -4.77 -10.23 4.70
CA THR A 180 -4.49 -11.66 4.84
C THR A 180 -4.24 -12.36 3.52
N SER A 181 -4.22 -11.67 2.38
CA SER A 181 -3.87 -12.29 1.11
C SER A 181 -2.35 -12.50 1.02
N PRO A 182 -1.87 -13.48 0.23
CA PRO A 182 -0.44 -13.70 0.05
C PRO A 182 0.34 -12.46 -0.38
N VAL A 183 -0.30 -11.58 -1.16
CA VAL A 183 0.31 -10.35 -1.68
C VAL A 183 0.73 -9.40 -0.56
N ILE A 184 -0.06 -9.29 0.51
CA ILE A 184 0.23 -8.39 1.64
C ILE A 184 0.85 -9.14 2.81
N ALA A 185 0.29 -10.29 3.18
CA ALA A 185 0.68 -11.03 4.38
C ALA A 185 2.12 -11.53 4.32
N PHE A 186 2.58 -11.99 3.15
CA PHE A 186 3.96 -12.43 2.93
C PHE A 186 4.94 -11.28 3.16
N GLU A 187 4.76 -10.18 2.42
CA GLU A 187 5.59 -8.99 2.53
C GLU A 187 5.57 -8.44 3.96
N LEU A 188 4.40 -8.34 4.58
CA LEU A 188 4.24 -7.84 5.95
C LEU A 188 5.01 -8.68 6.98
N CYS A 189 4.97 -10.01 6.87
CA CYS A 189 5.66 -10.89 7.82
C CYS A 189 7.18 -10.81 7.65
N VAL A 190 7.65 -10.78 6.41
CA VAL A 190 9.07 -10.93 6.11
C VAL A 190 9.81 -9.59 6.13
N GLY A 191 9.23 -8.52 5.57
CA GLY A 191 9.85 -7.17 5.50
C GLY A 191 8.86 -6.01 5.72
N GLY A 192 7.95 -5.80 4.77
CA GLY A 192 6.74 -5.00 4.97
C GLY A 192 6.87 -3.50 4.67
N THR A 193 8.03 -3.03 4.20
CA THR A 193 8.27 -1.58 4.00
C THR A 193 7.38 -0.96 2.92
N ASP A 194 6.97 -1.75 1.93
CA ASP A 194 6.09 -1.30 0.83
C ASP A 194 4.60 -1.26 1.22
N VAL A 195 4.23 -2.00 2.26
CA VAL A 195 2.85 -2.22 2.72
C VAL A 195 2.16 -0.89 3.11
N PRO A 196 2.66 -0.08 4.06
CA PRO A 196 1.99 1.18 4.42
C PRO A 196 1.93 2.15 3.22
N MET A 197 2.94 2.16 2.37
CA MET A 197 3.02 3.10 1.26
C MET A 197 1.92 2.86 0.23
N VAL A 198 1.66 1.60 -0.14
CA VAL A 198 0.58 1.29 -1.09
C VAL A 198 -0.81 1.62 -0.53
N ALA A 199 -1.02 1.54 0.79
CA ALA A 199 -2.26 2.00 1.41
C ALA A 199 -2.47 3.52 1.24
N PHE A 200 -1.42 4.32 1.46
CA PHE A 200 -1.47 5.76 1.21
C PHE A 200 -1.69 6.10 -0.27
N MET A 201 -1.12 5.32 -1.19
CA MET A 201 -1.40 5.46 -2.63
C MET A 201 -2.88 5.21 -2.93
N CYS A 202 -3.44 4.11 -2.43
CA CYS A 202 -4.86 3.79 -2.58
C CYS A 202 -5.75 4.88 -1.97
N LEU A 203 -5.39 5.40 -0.78
CA LEU A 203 -6.12 6.48 -0.14
C LEU A 203 -6.09 7.76 -0.97
N GLY A 204 -4.94 8.12 -1.55
CA GLY A 204 -4.80 9.27 -2.43
C GLY A 204 -5.76 9.21 -3.62
N PHE A 205 -5.80 8.09 -4.34
CA PHE A 205 -6.73 7.90 -5.45
C PHE A 205 -8.19 7.78 -4.99
N ALA A 206 -8.46 7.21 -3.83
CA ALA A 206 -9.80 7.15 -3.25
C ALA A 206 -10.38 8.54 -2.95
N LEU A 207 -9.56 9.43 -2.38
CA LEU A 207 -9.93 10.83 -2.10
C LEU A 207 -10.21 11.63 -3.38
N LEU A 208 -9.55 11.26 -4.50
CA LEU A 208 -9.86 11.82 -5.81
C LEU A 208 -11.14 11.24 -6.41
N TRP A 209 -11.61 10.07 -5.96
CA TRP A 209 -12.76 9.39 -6.57
C TRP A 209 -14.09 9.95 -6.07
N ARG A 210 -14.45 11.17 -6.46
CA ARG A 210 -15.77 11.74 -6.11
C ARG A 210 -16.93 10.94 -6.74
N PRO A 211 -18.09 10.84 -6.08
CA PRO A 211 -19.34 10.47 -6.74
C PRO A 211 -19.65 11.48 -7.86
N ALA A 212 -20.28 11.02 -8.94
CA ALA A 212 -20.75 11.92 -10.00
C ALA A 212 -21.72 12.97 -9.39
N PRO A 213 -21.62 14.26 -9.75
CA PRO A 213 -22.64 15.25 -9.40
C PRO A 213 -24.00 14.73 -9.90
N GLY A 214 -24.92 14.45 -8.98
CA GLY A 214 -26.25 13.90 -9.30
C GLY A 214 -26.51 12.44 -8.89
N SER A 215 -25.56 11.73 -8.27
CA SER A 215 -25.88 10.44 -7.64
C SER A 215 -26.87 10.63 -6.48
N PRO A 216 -27.89 9.76 -6.30
CA PRO A 216 -28.85 9.87 -5.20
C PRO A 216 -28.20 9.86 -3.80
N ALA A 217 -26.94 9.40 -3.67
CA ALA A 217 -26.16 9.53 -2.44
C ALA A 217 -25.63 10.95 -2.17
N ALA A 218 -25.47 11.78 -3.20
CA ALA A 218 -25.18 13.22 -3.08
C ALA A 218 -26.46 14.06 -2.94
N ALA A 219 -27.59 13.51 -3.40
CA ALA A 219 -28.92 14.00 -3.07
C ALA A 219 -29.36 13.43 -1.72
N ALA A 220 -28.75 13.91 -0.63
CA ALA A 220 -29.48 13.89 0.64
C ALA A 220 -30.88 14.49 0.39
N PRO A 221 -31.96 13.94 0.98
CA PRO A 221 -33.31 14.32 0.62
C PRO A 221 -33.47 15.83 0.82
N ARG A 222 -33.71 16.57 -0.27
CA ARG A 222 -34.26 17.95 -0.19
C ARG A 222 -35.74 17.93 0.21
N GLY A 223 -36.15 16.95 1.01
CA GLY A 223 -37.53 16.63 1.31
C GLY A 223 -37.69 16.33 2.79
N THR A 224 -38.43 17.21 3.46
CA THR A 224 -38.73 17.33 4.88
C THR A 224 -37.72 18.16 5.68
N ALA A 225 -38.20 19.32 6.13
CA ALA A 225 -37.47 20.32 6.89
C ALA A 225 -36.85 19.70 8.15
N ALA A 226 -35.52 19.59 8.16
CA ALA A 226 -34.78 19.38 9.40
C ALA A 226 -34.94 20.62 10.29
N PRO A 227 -35.07 20.47 11.62
CA PRO A 227 -35.13 21.61 12.54
C PRO A 227 -33.87 22.47 12.36
N PRO A 228 -33.97 23.81 12.52
CA PRO A 228 -32.88 24.72 12.20
C PRO A 228 -31.69 24.49 13.13
N GLY A 229 -30.78 23.60 12.72
CA GLY A 229 -29.43 23.55 13.26
C GLY A 229 -28.69 24.83 12.83
N SER A 230 -27.92 25.40 13.75
CA SER A 230 -27.17 26.65 13.51
C SER A 230 -26.48 26.64 12.14
N TRP A 231 -26.53 27.75 11.41
CA TRP A 231 -25.80 27.95 10.15
C TRP A 231 -24.31 27.53 10.24
N ALA A 232 -23.73 27.57 11.44
CA ALA A 232 -22.39 27.10 11.76
C ALA A 232 -22.22 25.58 11.63
N THR A 233 -23.19 24.76 12.06
CA THR A 233 -23.13 23.30 11.91
C THR A 233 -23.31 22.87 10.45
N GLN A 234 -24.15 23.57 9.67
CA GLN A 234 -24.25 23.34 8.22
C GLN A 234 -22.98 23.77 7.47
N ARG A 235 -22.42 24.96 7.75
CA ARG A 235 -21.13 25.37 7.16
C ARG A 235 -19.99 24.46 7.57
N ALA A 236 -19.95 24.00 8.83
CA ALA A 236 -18.95 23.04 9.30
C ALA A 236 -19.10 21.68 8.60
N ALA A 237 -20.32 21.21 8.32
CA ALA A 237 -20.55 19.98 7.57
C ALA A 237 -20.10 20.12 6.11
N VAL A 238 -20.45 21.22 5.44
CA VAL A 238 -20.01 21.53 4.06
C VAL A 238 -18.49 21.70 3.99
N LEU A 239 -17.87 22.39 4.95
CA LEU A 239 -16.41 22.52 5.04
C LEU A 239 -15.72 21.19 5.34
N ARG A 240 -16.26 20.37 6.25
CA ARG A 240 -15.75 19.01 6.51
C ARG A 240 -15.85 18.13 5.26
N GLN A 241 -16.94 18.24 4.50
CA GLN A 241 -17.15 17.46 3.28
C GLN A 241 -16.29 17.96 2.11
N ALA A 242 -16.08 19.28 2.01
CA ALA A 242 -15.16 19.91 1.07
C ALA A 242 -13.69 19.59 1.40
N LEU A 243 -13.32 19.58 2.68
CA LEU A 243 -11.98 19.20 3.14
C LEU A 243 -11.74 17.69 2.97
N ALA A 244 -12.73 16.85 3.26
CA ALA A 244 -12.66 15.39 3.15
C ALA A 244 -12.62 14.85 1.71
N THR A 245 -12.81 15.68 0.69
CA THR A 245 -12.79 15.26 -0.75
C THR A 245 -11.98 16.22 -1.63
N SER A 246 -11.01 16.91 -1.03
CA SER A 246 -10.21 17.94 -1.68
C SER A 246 -8.96 17.39 -2.38
N PRO A 247 -8.49 18.02 -3.48
CA PRO A 247 -7.17 17.78 -4.05
C PRO A 247 -6.05 17.92 -3.01
N ALA A 248 -6.26 18.74 -1.96
CA ALA A 248 -5.33 18.88 -0.84
C ALA A 248 -5.21 17.58 -0.02
N ALA A 249 -6.33 16.95 0.36
CA ALA A 249 -6.30 15.70 1.13
C ALA A 249 -5.61 14.56 0.36
N ALA A 250 -5.88 14.45 -0.95
CA ALA A 250 -5.15 13.52 -1.82
C ALA A 250 -3.65 13.86 -1.88
N GLY A 251 -3.31 15.16 -1.91
CA GLY A 251 -1.94 15.65 -1.85
C GLY A 251 -1.23 15.24 -0.55
N LEU A 252 -1.91 15.33 0.60
CA LEU A 252 -1.36 14.87 1.88
C LEU A 252 -1.06 13.37 1.86
N ALA A 253 -1.99 12.55 1.39
CA ALA A 253 -1.82 11.10 1.34
C ALA A 253 -0.68 10.68 0.38
N LEU A 254 -0.66 11.21 -0.84
CA LEU A 254 0.39 10.87 -1.81
C LEU A 254 1.74 11.51 -1.49
N GLY A 255 1.75 12.68 -0.84
CA GLY A 255 2.95 13.31 -0.29
C GLY A 255 3.57 12.48 0.84
N ALA A 256 2.74 11.91 1.72
CA ALA A 256 3.20 10.98 2.75
C ALA A 256 3.80 9.72 2.11
N ALA A 257 3.12 9.09 1.15
CA ALA A 257 3.66 7.93 0.42
C ALA A 257 5.01 8.26 -0.22
N SER A 258 5.10 9.40 -0.91
CA SER A 258 6.30 9.89 -1.58
C SER A 258 7.43 10.31 -0.63
N SER A 259 7.14 10.47 0.67
CA SER A 259 8.11 10.71 1.74
C SER A 259 8.57 9.43 2.45
N MET A 260 7.97 8.27 2.11
CA MET A 260 8.40 6.95 2.59
C MET A 260 9.36 6.29 1.58
N LYS A 261 9.01 6.32 0.29
CA LYS A 261 9.83 5.71 -0.78
C LYS A 261 9.63 6.43 -2.11
N ALA A 262 10.69 6.51 -2.91
CA ALA A 262 10.66 7.18 -4.22
C ALA A 262 9.70 6.50 -5.23
N THR A 263 9.43 5.20 -5.06
CA THR A 263 8.52 4.44 -5.93
C THR A 263 7.06 4.93 -5.88
N ALA A 264 6.67 5.77 -4.92
CA ALA A 264 5.36 6.44 -4.91
C ALA A 264 5.28 7.67 -5.84
N TRP A 265 6.39 8.24 -6.30
CA TRP A 265 6.39 9.49 -7.07
C TRP A 265 5.62 9.42 -8.40
N PRO A 266 5.63 8.30 -9.16
CA PRO A 266 4.77 8.17 -10.34
C PRO A 266 3.27 8.37 -10.03
N ALA A 267 2.82 8.05 -8.81
CA ALA A 267 1.44 8.31 -8.41
C ALA A 267 1.10 9.80 -8.36
N LEU A 268 2.04 10.65 -7.94
CA LEU A 268 1.87 12.11 -7.95
C LEU A 268 1.68 12.63 -9.38
N ILE A 269 2.49 12.15 -10.32
CA ILE A 269 2.44 12.56 -11.72
C ILE A 269 1.10 12.16 -12.34
N VAL A 270 0.67 10.91 -12.14
CA VAL A 270 -0.60 10.39 -12.67
C VAL A 270 -1.80 11.11 -12.03
N ALA A 271 -1.78 11.36 -10.73
CA ALA A 271 -2.83 12.10 -10.03
C ALA A 271 -2.91 13.56 -10.48
N PHE A 272 -1.76 14.21 -10.72
CA PHE A 272 -1.71 15.56 -11.27
C PHE A 272 -2.33 15.61 -12.66
N ALA A 273 -1.97 14.68 -13.56
CA ALA A 273 -2.53 14.62 -14.91
C ALA A 273 -4.06 14.40 -14.88
N LEU A 274 -4.54 13.51 -14.02
CA LEU A 274 -5.97 13.29 -13.79
C LEU A 274 -6.67 14.59 -13.36
N LEU A 275 -6.15 15.26 -12.33
CA LEU A 275 -6.74 16.51 -11.82
C LEU A 275 -6.69 17.65 -12.84
N TYR A 276 -5.61 17.73 -13.62
CA TYR A 276 -5.43 18.78 -14.62
C TYR A 276 -6.55 18.72 -15.66
N VAL A 277 -6.92 17.53 -16.10
CA VAL A 277 -7.97 17.32 -17.12
C VAL A 277 -9.37 17.34 -16.52
N ARG A 278 -9.55 16.78 -15.31
CA ARG A 278 -10.86 16.63 -14.70
C ARG A 278 -11.36 17.88 -13.97
N GLU A 279 -10.46 18.57 -13.26
CA GLU A 279 -10.79 19.70 -12.37
C GLU A 279 -10.05 21.00 -12.75
N GLY A 280 -9.22 20.95 -13.79
CA GLY A 280 -8.51 22.11 -14.32
C GLY A 280 -7.18 22.41 -13.61
N ARG A 281 -6.46 23.37 -14.19
CA ARG A 281 -5.10 23.75 -13.80
C ARG A 281 -4.96 24.10 -12.32
N GLN A 282 -5.92 24.84 -11.74
CA GLN A 282 -5.84 25.29 -10.35
C GLN A 282 -5.91 24.12 -9.36
N ALA A 283 -6.80 23.14 -9.59
CA ALA A 283 -6.93 21.98 -8.72
C ALA A 283 -5.67 21.10 -8.75
N ALA A 284 -5.10 20.89 -9.94
CA ALA A 284 -3.87 20.12 -10.12
C ALA A 284 -2.68 20.75 -9.39
N TRP A 285 -2.48 22.07 -9.52
CA TRP A 285 -1.39 22.76 -8.82
C TRP A 285 -1.60 22.83 -7.32
N ARG A 286 -2.84 22.99 -6.83
CA ARG A 286 -3.12 22.90 -5.38
C ARG A 286 -2.76 21.52 -4.82
N PHE A 287 -3.12 20.45 -5.52
CA PHE A 287 -2.71 19.09 -5.16
C PHE A 287 -1.17 18.96 -5.14
N ALA A 288 -0.49 19.39 -6.21
CA ALA A 288 0.96 19.30 -6.30
C ALA A 288 1.66 20.09 -5.19
N LEU A 289 1.21 21.32 -4.93
CA LEU A 289 1.74 22.16 -3.85
C LEU A 289 1.62 21.48 -2.50
N VAL A 290 0.46 20.90 -2.18
CA VAL A 290 0.27 20.20 -0.89
C VAL A 290 1.16 18.95 -0.81
N ALA A 291 1.19 18.12 -1.85
CA ALA A 291 2.02 16.92 -1.87
C ALA A 291 3.52 17.24 -1.73
N LEU A 292 4.00 18.22 -2.50
CA LEU A 292 5.39 18.66 -2.44
C LEU A 292 5.73 19.37 -1.13
N SER A 293 4.77 20.05 -0.50
CA SER A 293 4.97 20.64 0.83
C SER A 293 5.18 19.57 1.90
N VAL A 294 4.45 18.45 1.85
CA VAL A 294 4.68 17.31 2.75
C VAL A 294 6.09 16.76 2.57
N VAL A 295 6.51 16.53 1.32
CA VAL A 295 7.87 16.07 1.01
C VAL A 295 8.91 17.10 1.48
N ALA A 296 8.69 18.40 1.24
CA ALA A 296 9.61 19.44 1.65
C ALA A 296 9.74 19.53 3.18
N VAL A 297 8.65 19.43 3.93
CA VAL A 297 8.67 19.47 5.39
C VAL A 297 9.38 18.24 5.98
N ILE A 298 9.14 17.05 5.42
CA ILE A 298 9.69 15.80 5.96
C ILE A 298 11.12 15.56 5.49
N VAL A 299 11.41 15.78 4.20
CA VAL A 299 12.70 15.47 3.58
C VAL A 299 13.64 16.68 3.59
N GLY A 300 13.10 17.89 3.48
CA GLY A 300 13.86 19.14 3.36
C GLY A 300 14.89 19.39 4.47
N PRO A 301 14.58 19.18 5.77
CA PRO A 301 15.58 19.35 6.83
C PRO A 301 16.84 18.51 6.60
N PHE A 302 16.68 17.28 6.12
CA PHE A 302 17.82 16.37 5.85
C PHE A 302 18.51 16.70 4.53
N ALA A 303 17.76 17.18 3.53
CA ALA A 303 18.33 17.66 2.27
C ALA A 303 19.21 18.91 2.47
N VAL A 304 18.84 19.79 3.41
CA VAL A 304 19.62 21.00 3.74
C VAL A 304 20.78 20.68 4.67
N LEU A 305 20.54 19.95 5.76
CA LEU A 305 21.55 19.73 6.80
C LEU A 305 22.55 18.62 6.45
N ARG A 306 22.13 17.60 5.68
CA ARG A 306 22.94 16.40 5.37
C ARG A 306 22.77 15.91 3.91
N PRO A 307 22.94 16.78 2.89
CA PRO A 307 22.66 16.45 1.48
C PRO A 307 23.44 15.23 0.98
N GLY A 308 24.74 15.15 1.25
CA GLY A 308 25.57 14.04 0.78
C GLY A 308 25.19 12.68 1.38
N ALA A 309 24.69 12.67 2.63
CA ALA A 309 24.19 11.45 3.24
C ALA A 309 22.86 11.03 2.61
N LEU A 310 21.93 11.97 2.42
CA LEU A 310 20.65 11.72 1.75
C LEU A 310 20.88 11.14 0.35
N VAL A 311 21.62 11.85 -0.51
CA VAL A 311 21.89 11.43 -1.90
C VAL A 311 22.54 10.05 -1.96
N LYS A 312 23.58 9.80 -1.15
CA LYS A 312 24.30 8.52 -1.19
C LYS A 312 23.40 7.34 -0.79
N ASN A 313 22.52 7.54 0.18
CA ASN A 313 21.63 6.50 0.69
C ASN A 313 20.40 6.29 -0.20
N THR A 314 19.75 7.35 -0.68
CA THR A 314 18.44 7.27 -1.36
C THR A 314 18.51 7.36 -2.87
N ILE A 315 19.62 7.85 -3.44
CA ILE A 315 19.78 8.02 -4.90
C ILE A 315 20.92 7.12 -5.39
N SER A 316 22.14 7.30 -4.89
CA SER A 316 23.31 6.58 -5.42
C SER A 316 23.23 5.08 -5.18
N PHE A 317 22.82 4.64 -3.99
CA PHE A 317 22.73 3.21 -3.67
C PHE A 317 21.65 2.47 -4.49
N PRO A 318 20.39 2.94 -4.57
CA PRO A 318 19.38 2.30 -5.42
C PRO A 318 19.73 2.28 -6.91
N LEU A 319 20.39 3.32 -7.42
CA LEU A 319 20.83 3.40 -8.81
C LEU A 319 22.07 2.53 -9.12
N GLY A 320 22.63 1.84 -8.12
CA GLY A 320 23.84 1.03 -8.30
C GLY A 320 25.12 1.85 -8.49
N LEU A 321 25.09 3.15 -8.18
CA LEU A 321 26.23 4.07 -8.23
C LEU A 321 27.08 4.05 -6.95
N ALA A 322 26.64 3.31 -5.92
CA ALA A 322 27.39 3.11 -4.69
C ALA A 322 28.47 2.02 -4.84
N SER A 323 29.44 1.99 -3.93
CA SER A 323 30.52 1.00 -3.89
C SER A 323 30.03 -0.42 -3.61
N VAL A 324 28.85 -0.56 -3.00
CA VAL A 324 28.21 -1.84 -2.70
C VAL A 324 26.93 -1.94 -3.51
N LYS A 325 26.76 -3.05 -4.24
CA LYS A 325 25.55 -3.31 -5.03
C LYS A 325 24.41 -3.81 -4.13
N SER A 326 23.19 -3.39 -4.46
CA SER A 326 21.98 -3.89 -3.82
C SER A 326 21.80 -5.39 -4.06
N GLN A 327 21.31 -6.11 -3.05
CA GLN A 327 20.96 -7.53 -3.14
C GLN A 327 19.57 -7.77 -3.77
N ALA A 328 18.90 -6.73 -4.28
CA ALA A 328 17.64 -6.85 -4.99
C ALA A 328 17.83 -7.58 -6.33
N ALA A 329 17.64 -8.90 -6.32
CA ALA A 329 17.68 -9.74 -7.50
C ALA A 329 16.41 -10.60 -7.56
N SER A 330 15.78 -10.64 -8.72
CA SER A 330 14.67 -11.54 -9.03
C SER A 330 14.78 -11.90 -10.51
N PRO A 331 14.40 -13.11 -10.93
CA PRO A 331 14.54 -13.58 -12.32
C PRO A 331 13.49 -12.95 -13.24
N LEU A 332 13.39 -11.62 -13.22
CA LEU A 332 12.53 -10.82 -14.07
C LEU A 332 13.28 -10.44 -15.35
N LEU A 333 12.52 -10.06 -16.38
CA LEU A 333 13.04 -9.79 -17.72
C LEU A 333 14.24 -8.83 -17.70
N GLY A 334 14.12 -7.72 -16.98
CA GLY A 334 15.18 -6.73 -16.83
C GLY A 334 16.46 -7.29 -16.20
N HIS A 335 16.32 -8.17 -15.21
CA HIS A 335 17.45 -8.80 -14.54
C HIS A 335 18.15 -9.80 -15.46
N VAL A 336 17.39 -10.69 -16.11
CA VAL A 336 17.92 -11.73 -17.01
C VAL A 336 18.64 -11.08 -18.20
N LEU A 337 18.04 -10.04 -18.80
CA LEU A 337 18.67 -9.30 -19.89
C LEU A 337 19.92 -8.56 -19.43
N ALA A 338 19.90 -7.91 -18.27
CA ALA A 338 21.05 -7.18 -17.75
C ALA A 338 22.25 -8.11 -17.42
N GLN A 339 21.99 -9.39 -17.13
CA GLN A 339 23.04 -10.39 -16.89
C GLN A 339 23.80 -10.81 -18.15
N THR A 340 23.30 -10.53 -19.37
CA THR A 340 23.97 -10.90 -20.63
C THR A 340 25.19 -10.04 -20.96
N GLY A 341 25.51 -9.04 -20.13
CA GLY A 341 26.68 -8.18 -20.26
C GLY A 341 26.32 -6.71 -20.48
N VAL A 342 27.30 -5.91 -20.92
CA VAL A 342 27.16 -4.45 -21.06
C VAL A 342 26.06 -4.07 -22.05
N VAL A 343 25.94 -4.81 -23.16
CA VAL A 343 24.90 -4.59 -24.17
C VAL A 343 23.53 -4.84 -23.57
N GLY A 344 23.32 -5.97 -22.91
CA GLY A 344 22.06 -6.31 -22.26
C GLY A 344 21.65 -5.28 -21.20
N HIS A 345 22.58 -4.86 -20.35
CA HIS A 345 22.33 -3.80 -19.37
C HIS A 345 21.90 -2.49 -20.06
N THR A 346 22.58 -2.09 -21.13
CA THR A 346 22.24 -0.87 -21.90
C THR A 346 20.86 -0.97 -22.53
N VAL A 347 20.52 -2.10 -23.15
CA VAL A 347 19.20 -2.37 -23.74
C VAL A 347 18.10 -2.22 -22.68
N VAL A 348 18.29 -2.83 -21.51
CA VAL A 348 17.31 -2.77 -20.42
C VAL A 348 17.12 -1.33 -19.91
N VAL A 349 18.20 -0.56 -19.78
CA VAL A 349 18.12 0.86 -19.40
C VAL A 349 17.34 1.66 -20.45
N ILE A 350 17.61 1.45 -21.75
CA ILE A 350 16.87 2.10 -22.84
C ILE A 350 15.38 1.73 -22.79
N MET A 351 15.06 0.45 -22.59
CA MET A 351 13.67 -0.01 -22.47
C MET A 351 12.96 0.60 -21.27
N LEU A 352 13.65 0.70 -20.11
CA LEU A 352 13.10 1.31 -18.91
C LEU A 352 12.83 2.81 -19.11
N ILE A 353 13.77 3.55 -19.71
CA ILE A 353 13.58 4.96 -20.08
C ILE A 353 12.43 5.10 -21.08
N GLY A 354 12.42 4.27 -22.13
CA GLY A 354 11.37 4.24 -23.13
C GLY A 354 9.99 3.95 -22.53
N SER A 355 9.90 3.06 -21.55
CA SER A 355 8.66 2.78 -20.81
C SER A 355 8.20 4.00 -20.01
N GLY A 356 9.11 4.65 -19.28
CA GLY A 356 8.82 5.89 -18.56
C GLY A 356 8.32 7.01 -19.48
N LEU A 357 8.98 7.19 -20.63
CA LEU A 357 8.58 8.15 -21.66
C LEU A 357 7.22 7.79 -22.28
N ALA A 358 6.95 6.51 -22.55
CA ALA A 358 5.67 6.06 -23.08
C ALA A 358 4.53 6.32 -22.09
N VAL A 359 4.74 6.06 -20.79
CA VAL A 359 3.77 6.41 -19.75
C VAL A 359 3.57 7.91 -19.68
N GLY A 360 4.64 8.71 -19.66
CA GLY A 360 4.58 10.18 -19.66
C GLY A 360 3.83 10.73 -20.86
N LEU A 361 4.15 10.26 -22.07
CA LEU A 361 3.47 10.63 -23.31
C LEU A 361 2.00 10.23 -23.27
N SER A 362 1.67 9.05 -22.72
CA SER A 362 0.28 8.61 -22.57
C SER A 362 -0.53 9.56 -21.68
N LEU A 363 0.09 10.18 -20.66
CA LEU A 363 -0.57 11.16 -19.79
C LEU A 363 -0.82 12.50 -20.49
N VAL A 364 0.00 12.86 -21.49
CA VAL A 364 -0.16 14.11 -22.26
C VAL A 364 -1.12 13.91 -23.43
N VAL A 365 -0.96 12.83 -24.21
CA VAL A 365 -1.75 12.57 -25.43
C VAL A 365 -3.13 12.02 -25.11
N ARG A 366 -3.24 11.12 -24.10
CA ARG A 366 -4.50 10.49 -23.68
C ARG A 366 -4.62 10.49 -22.15
N PRO A 367 -4.70 11.68 -21.52
CA PRO A 367 -4.78 11.82 -20.08
C PRO A 367 -5.95 11.01 -19.49
N PRO A 368 -5.78 10.40 -18.30
CA PRO A 368 -6.87 9.71 -17.63
C PRO A 368 -7.96 10.71 -17.21
N ARG A 369 -9.21 10.40 -17.55
CA ARG A 369 -10.38 11.25 -17.24
C ARG A 369 -11.09 10.85 -15.95
N ASP A 370 -10.80 9.66 -15.44
CA ASP A 370 -11.36 9.14 -14.21
C ASP A 370 -10.30 8.39 -13.37
N VAL A 371 -10.66 8.11 -12.12
CA VAL A 371 -9.77 7.43 -11.17
C VAL A 371 -9.42 5.99 -11.59
N PRO A 372 -10.35 5.16 -12.09
CA PRO A 372 -10.01 3.85 -12.64
C PRO A 372 -8.94 3.92 -13.74
N ALA A 373 -9.11 4.79 -14.74
CA ALA A 373 -8.18 4.95 -15.85
C ALA A 373 -6.80 5.47 -15.40
N ALA A 374 -6.77 6.33 -14.38
CA ALA A 374 -5.53 6.81 -13.77
C ALA A 374 -4.83 5.67 -12.99
N THR A 375 -5.58 4.94 -12.18
CA THR A 375 -5.09 3.81 -11.39
C THR A 375 -4.51 2.73 -12.30
N VAL A 376 -5.22 2.35 -13.37
CA VAL A 376 -4.72 1.36 -14.34
C VAL A 376 -3.45 1.84 -15.04
N ARG A 377 -3.34 3.12 -15.43
CA ARG A 377 -2.10 3.67 -16.01
C ARG A 377 -0.93 3.57 -15.04
N LEU A 378 -1.15 3.92 -13.78
CA LEU A 378 -0.12 3.78 -12.75
C LEU A 378 0.27 2.32 -12.53
N VAL A 379 -0.70 1.41 -12.45
CA VAL A 379 -0.47 -0.05 -12.33
C VAL A 379 0.36 -0.56 -13.50
N VAL A 380 0.02 -0.21 -14.74
CA VAL A 380 0.78 -0.61 -15.94
C VAL A 380 2.19 -0.03 -15.92
N GLY A 381 2.35 1.25 -15.57
CA GLY A 381 3.66 1.89 -15.46
C GLY A 381 4.54 1.25 -14.39
N LEU A 382 3.98 0.93 -13.22
CA LEU A 382 4.70 0.24 -12.15
C LEU A 382 5.05 -1.20 -12.54
N CYS A 383 4.14 -1.95 -13.16
CA CYS A 383 4.44 -3.28 -13.70
C CYS A 383 5.60 -3.22 -14.70
N ALA A 384 5.55 -2.30 -15.67
CA ALA A 384 6.62 -2.15 -16.65
C ALA A 384 7.95 -1.78 -15.99
N MET A 385 7.92 -0.85 -15.03
CA MET A 385 9.10 -0.48 -14.24
C MET A 385 9.71 -1.68 -13.50
N PHE A 386 8.89 -2.50 -12.82
CA PHE A 386 9.40 -3.64 -12.04
C PHE A 386 9.81 -4.82 -12.91
N VAL A 387 9.16 -5.07 -14.05
CA VAL A 387 9.57 -6.11 -15.00
C VAL A 387 10.90 -5.75 -15.66
N LEU A 388 11.11 -4.48 -15.98
CA LEU A 388 12.28 -4.01 -16.73
C LEU A 388 13.45 -3.57 -15.85
N ALA A 389 13.27 -3.23 -14.58
CA ALA A 389 14.40 -2.74 -13.80
C ALA A 389 15.44 -3.86 -13.52
N PRO A 390 16.76 -3.61 -13.73
CA PRO A 390 17.81 -4.63 -13.58
C PRO A 390 17.93 -5.22 -12.17
N SER A 391 17.60 -4.42 -11.15
CA SER A 391 17.73 -4.73 -9.74
C SER A 391 16.40 -4.51 -9.00
N THR A 392 15.52 -5.49 -9.11
CA THR A 392 14.18 -5.47 -8.50
C THR A 392 13.90 -6.69 -7.68
N ARG A 393 13.03 -6.54 -6.68
CA ARG A 393 12.46 -7.64 -5.90
C ARG A 393 11.06 -7.96 -6.43
N PHE A 394 10.72 -9.24 -6.47
CA PHE A 394 9.36 -9.69 -6.77
C PHE A 394 8.31 -9.05 -5.84
N GLY A 395 8.67 -8.77 -4.59
CA GLY A 395 7.79 -8.11 -3.61
C GLY A 395 7.22 -6.76 -4.07
N TYR A 396 7.87 -6.06 -5.00
CA TYR A 396 7.36 -4.80 -5.55
C TYR A 396 6.06 -4.94 -6.34
N PHE A 397 5.67 -6.15 -6.75
CA PHE A 397 4.35 -6.37 -7.34
C PHE A 397 3.19 -6.19 -6.34
N ILE A 398 3.49 -6.00 -5.05
CA ILE A 398 2.51 -5.53 -4.05
C ILE A 398 1.80 -4.24 -4.49
N TYR A 399 2.53 -3.31 -5.14
CA TYR A 399 1.97 -2.04 -5.60
C TYR A 399 0.84 -2.24 -6.62
N PRO A 400 1.11 -2.80 -7.82
CA PRO A 400 0.08 -3.00 -8.81
C PRO A 400 -1.05 -3.92 -8.31
N ALA A 401 -0.72 -4.97 -7.57
CA ALA A 401 -1.70 -5.94 -7.09
C ALA A 401 -2.67 -5.34 -6.06
N ALA A 402 -2.16 -4.63 -5.04
CA ALA A 402 -3.02 -4.03 -4.02
C ALA A 402 -3.84 -2.86 -4.58
N MET A 403 -3.27 -2.05 -5.48
CA MET A 403 -4.01 -0.98 -6.15
C MET A 403 -5.12 -1.55 -7.05
N MET A 404 -4.86 -2.64 -7.77
CA MET A 404 -5.88 -3.31 -8.58
C MET A 404 -6.97 -3.93 -7.70
N ALA A 405 -6.61 -4.59 -6.61
CA ALA A 405 -7.57 -5.16 -5.66
C ALA A 405 -8.46 -4.08 -5.03
N TRP A 406 -7.86 -2.98 -4.57
CA TRP A 406 -8.60 -1.81 -4.09
C TRP A 406 -9.56 -1.27 -5.16
N LEU A 407 -9.09 -1.12 -6.40
CA LEU A 407 -9.90 -0.62 -7.51
C LEU A 407 -11.11 -1.54 -7.78
N LEU A 408 -10.88 -2.84 -7.91
CA LEU A 408 -11.93 -3.82 -8.21
C LEU A 408 -13.00 -3.85 -7.11
N VAL A 409 -12.60 -3.91 -5.83
CA VAL A 409 -13.53 -3.87 -4.70
C VAL A 409 -14.34 -2.58 -4.69
N SER A 410 -13.69 -1.45 -4.97
CA SER A 410 -14.32 -0.13 -5.03
C SER A 410 -15.33 -0.02 -6.18
N VAL A 411 -15.00 -0.52 -7.38
CA VAL A 411 -15.93 -0.56 -8.53
C VAL A 411 -17.17 -1.38 -8.18
N VAL A 412 -16.99 -2.56 -7.57
CA VAL A 412 -18.12 -3.42 -7.16
C VAL A 412 -19.01 -2.70 -6.15
N GLY A 413 -18.42 -2.07 -5.13
CA GLY A 413 -19.15 -1.30 -4.13
C GLY A 413 -19.97 -0.16 -4.73
N ARG A 414 -19.39 0.58 -5.68
CA ARG A 414 -20.08 1.67 -6.40
C ARG A 414 -21.20 1.17 -7.30
N LYS A 415 -21.00 0.06 -8.02
CA LYS A 415 -22.06 -0.55 -8.85
C LYS A 415 -23.24 -1.00 -8.00
N ALA A 416 -22.98 -1.63 -6.85
CA ALA A 416 -24.03 -2.03 -5.91
C ALA A 416 -24.80 -0.81 -5.34
N ALA A 417 -24.09 0.28 -5.02
CA ALA A 417 -24.71 1.53 -4.58
C ALA A 417 -25.58 2.17 -5.67
N ALA A 418 -25.14 2.15 -6.94
CA ALA A 418 -25.92 2.66 -8.06
C ALA A 418 -27.21 1.85 -8.32
N ARG A 419 -27.23 0.55 -7.98
CA ARG A 419 -28.41 -0.32 -8.10
C ARG A 419 -29.39 -0.23 -6.92
N GLY A 420 -29.13 0.61 -5.92
CA GLY A 420 -30.01 0.77 -4.76
C GLY A 420 -30.08 -0.45 -3.84
N GLU A 421 -29.16 -1.41 -3.97
CA GLU A 421 -29.13 -2.61 -3.13
C GLU A 421 -28.95 -2.19 -1.66
N PRO A 422 -29.79 -2.59 -0.70
CA PRO A 422 -29.61 -2.21 0.70
C PRO A 422 -28.24 -2.68 1.21
N ALA A 423 -27.57 -1.84 2.01
CA ALA A 423 -26.41 -2.28 2.77
C ALA A 423 -26.88 -3.39 3.71
N ALA A 424 -26.19 -4.53 3.76
CA ALA A 424 -26.56 -5.62 4.66
C ALA A 424 -26.66 -5.05 6.08
N GLY A 425 -27.89 -5.01 6.61
CA GLY A 425 -28.14 -4.50 7.95
C GLY A 425 -27.43 -5.36 9.00
N PRO A 426 -27.24 -4.84 10.22
CA PRO A 426 -26.81 -5.67 11.34
C PRO A 426 -27.75 -6.88 11.46
N PRO A 427 -27.23 -8.06 11.86
CA PRO A 427 -28.03 -9.27 11.93
C PRO A 427 -29.29 -9.04 12.79
N PRO A 428 -30.46 -9.57 12.38
CA PRO A 428 -31.69 -9.50 13.17
C PRO A 428 -31.46 -10.25 14.48
N GLY A 429 -31.21 -9.50 15.55
CA GLY A 429 -30.87 -10.05 16.86
C GLY A 429 -30.38 -9.01 17.86
N ILE A 430 -29.83 -7.87 17.40
CA ILE A 430 -29.37 -6.79 18.32
C ILE A 430 -30.50 -5.82 18.68
N VAL A 431 -31.54 -5.69 17.86
CA VAL A 431 -32.66 -4.75 18.13
C VAL A 431 -33.64 -5.32 19.18
N ALA A 432 -33.65 -6.64 19.41
CA ALA A 432 -34.56 -7.27 20.37
C ALA A 432 -34.13 -7.13 21.85
N ALA A 433 -32.89 -6.70 22.13
CA ALA A 433 -32.36 -6.59 23.49
C ALA A 433 -32.40 -5.16 24.08
N ALA A 434 -32.93 -4.18 23.33
CA ALA A 434 -33.04 -2.79 23.79
C ALA A 434 -34.50 -2.36 24.05
N GLY A 435 -35.43 -3.30 24.13
CA GLY A 435 -36.86 -3.03 24.23
C GLY A 435 -37.67 -4.08 25.00
N SER A 436 -37.12 -4.60 26.10
CA SER A 436 -37.88 -5.39 27.09
C SER A 436 -37.39 -5.10 28.49
#